data_AF-A0A1W1C4L1-F1
#
_entry.id   AF-A0A1W1C4L1-F1
#
_cell.length_a   1.000
_cell.length_b   1.000
_cell.length_c   1.000
_cell.angle_alpha   90.00
_cell.angle_beta   90.00
_cell.angle_gamma   90.00
#
_symmetry.space_group_name_H-M   'P 1'
#
loop_
_entity.id
_entity.type
_entity.pdbx_description
1 polymer ?
#
loop_
_entity_poly.entity_id
_entity_poly.type
_entity_poly.pdbx_seq_one_letter_code
_entity_poly.pdbx_strand_id
1 'polypeptide(L)'
;MVKIILIISIFITSGDSSTVQINCIKCHINQKIPSELIYRRYLMKYSDKNIINNKIMKYLKQPKIENSIMPKQFFLKFPMKNRLDANEIYLKKDIDEYIKLFDIQNRLTLDKER
;
A
#
# COMPACT_ATOMS: atom_id res chain seq x y z
N MET A 1 0.02 53.55 -15.71
CA MET A 1 0.87 52.81 -14.75
C MET A 1 0.17 51.49 -14.44
N VAL A 2 0.64 50.39 -15.04
CA VAL A 2 -0.08 49.10 -15.03
C VAL A 2 0.24 48.36 -13.74
N LYS A 3 -0.75 48.18 -12.86
CA LYS A 3 -0.64 47.33 -11.67
C LYS A 3 -0.71 45.87 -12.10
N ILE A 4 0.45 45.23 -12.22
CA ILE A 4 0.57 43.78 -12.40
C ILE A 4 0.24 43.13 -11.05
N ILE A 5 -0.98 42.62 -10.91
CA ILE A 5 -1.37 41.81 -9.75
C ILE A 5 -0.86 40.39 -10.02
N LEU A 6 0.25 40.05 -9.36
CA LEU A 6 0.89 38.74 -9.41
C LEU A 6 0.01 37.74 -8.64
N ILE A 7 -0.83 36.98 -9.33
CA ILE A 7 -1.60 35.89 -8.72
C ILE A 7 -0.64 34.73 -8.47
N ILE A 8 -0.15 34.64 -7.23
CA ILE A 8 0.61 33.48 -6.75
C ILE A 8 -0.40 32.35 -6.54
N SER A 9 -0.46 31.41 -7.49
CA SER A 9 -1.19 30.17 -7.33
C SER A 9 -0.45 29.29 -6.32
N ILE A 10 -1.00 29.18 -5.11
CA ILE A 10 -0.53 28.27 -4.07
C ILE A 10 -0.89 26.86 -4.53
N PHE A 11 0.10 26.10 -5.00
CA PHE A 11 0.00 24.66 -5.14
C PHE A 11 -0.04 24.03 -3.75
N ILE A 12 -1.24 23.72 -3.28
CA ILE A 12 -1.45 22.89 -2.09
C ILE A 12 -1.04 21.46 -2.48
N THR A 13 0.12 21.01 -2.01
CA THR A 13 0.51 19.60 -2.11
C THR A 13 -0.18 18.85 -0.98
N SER A 14 -1.34 18.28 -1.24
CA SER A 14 -2.00 17.36 -0.32
C SER A 14 -1.20 16.04 -0.26
N GLY A 15 -0.57 15.79 0.89
CA GLY A 15 0.29 14.63 1.12
C GLY A 15 -0.40 13.28 0.88
N ASP A 16 0.24 12.50 0.00
CA ASP A 16 0.38 11.03 -0.14
C ASP A 16 -0.75 10.04 0.18
N SER A 17 -1.60 10.25 1.18
CA SER A 17 -2.62 9.26 1.57
C SER A 17 -3.62 8.93 0.45
N SER A 18 -3.87 9.91 -0.43
CA SER A 18 -4.72 9.74 -1.61
C SER A 18 -4.12 8.77 -2.65
N THR A 19 -2.79 8.68 -2.72
CA THR A 19 -2.08 7.87 -3.72
C THR A 19 -2.22 6.38 -3.41
N VAL A 20 -1.93 5.96 -2.18
CA VAL A 20 -2.13 4.55 -1.76
C VAL A 20 -3.60 4.13 -1.80
N GLN A 21 -4.52 5.04 -1.46
CA GLN A 21 -5.95 4.80 -1.59
C GLN A 21 -6.30 4.36 -3.02
N ILE A 22 -5.74 5.04 -4.02
CA ILE A 22 -5.97 4.78 -5.45
C ILE A 22 -5.18 3.55 -5.91
N ASN A 23 -3.90 3.46 -5.58
CA ASN A 23 -2.97 2.49 -6.16
C ASN A 23 -3.12 1.09 -5.57
N CYS A 24 -3.48 0.98 -4.28
CA CYS A 24 -3.57 -0.29 -3.58
C CYS A 24 -5.00 -0.59 -3.13
N ILE A 25 -5.61 0.34 -2.38
CA ILE A 25 -6.82 0.05 -1.59
C ILE A 25 -8.06 -0.06 -2.46
N LYS A 26 -8.21 0.77 -3.49
CA LYS A 26 -9.37 0.77 -4.39
C LYS A 26 -9.65 -0.63 -4.97
N CYS A 27 -8.62 -1.29 -5.49
CA CYS A 27 -8.76 -2.63 -6.05
C CYS A 27 -9.11 -3.65 -4.96
N HIS A 28 -8.45 -3.56 -3.80
CA HIS A 28 -8.69 -4.48 -2.69
C HIS A 28 -10.14 -4.39 -2.18
N ILE A 29 -10.70 -3.18 -2.07
CA ILE A 29 -12.10 -2.98 -1.70
C ILE A 29 -13.03 -3.56 -2.77
N ASN A 30 -12.83 -3.19 -4.04
CA ASN A 30 -13.69 -3.62 -5.14
C ASN A 30 -13.73 -5.15 -5.30
N GLN A 31 -12.58 -5.81 -5.10
CA GLN A 31 -12.43 -7.26 -5.19
C GLN A 31 -12.66 -7.98 -3.86
N LYS A 32 -13.01 -7.25 -2.80
CA LYS A 32 -13.20 -7.75 -1.43
C LYS A 32 -11.99 -8.54 -0.91
N ILE A 33 -10.79 -8.14 -1.33
CA ILE A 33 -9.51 -8.71 -0.89
C ILE A 33 -9.25 -8.24 0.55
N PRO A 34 -9.02 -9.16 1.50
CA PRO A 34 -8.86 -8.80 2.90
C PRO A 34 -7.43 -8.32 3.20
N SER A 35 -7.14 -7.04 2.98
CA SER A 35 -5.81 -6.44 3.19
C SER A 35 -5.23 -6.67 4.58
N GLU A 36 -6.05 -6.58 5.62
CA GLU A 36 -5.63 -6.83 6.99
C GLU A 36 -5.14 -8.28 7.19
N LEU A 37 -5.87 -9.26 6.64
CA LEU A 37 -5.47 -10.67 6.68
C LEU A 37 -4.17 -10.91 5.89
N ILE A 38 -4.01 -10.22 4.76
CA ILE A 38 -2.79 -10.28 3.96
C ILE A 38 -1.60 -9.76 4.76
N TYR A 39 -1.73 -8.56 5.33
CA TYR A 39 -0.66 -7.95 6.11
C TYR A 39 -0.34 -8.78 7.36
N ARG A 40 -1.35 -9.29 8.08
CA ARG A 40 -1.14 -10.15 9.24
C ARG A 40 -0.31 -11.40 8.91
N ARG A 41 -0.54 -12.03 7.75
CA ARG A 41 0.28 -13.17 7.31
C ARG A 41 1.73 -12.80 7.02
N TYR A 42 1.97 -11.62 6.44
CA TYR A 42 3.33 -11.08 6.27
C TYR A 42 4.00 -10.84 7.61
N LEU A 43 3.29 -10.17 8.53
CA LEU A 43 3.79 -9.85 9.86
C LEU A 43 4.17 -11.11 10.64
N MET A 44 3.29 -12.12 10.66
CA MET A 44 3.56 -13.40 11.34
C MET A 44 4.75 -14.17 10.76
N LYS A 45 5.08 -13.97 9.47
CA LYS A 45 6.16 -14.72 8.81
C LYS A 45 7.52 -14.03 8.91
N TYR A 46 7.57 -12.71 8.89
CA TYR A 46 8.82 -11.97 8.73
C TYR A 46 9.16 -11.02 9.88
N SER A 47 8.19 -10.58 10.69
CA SER A 47 8.34 -9.68 11.85
C SER A 47 9.13 -8.38 11.63
N ASP A 48 9.54 -8.06 10.40
CA ASP A 48 10.34 -6.89 10.02
C ASP A 48 9.69 -6.19 8.82
N LYS A 49 9.45 -4.88 8.96
CA LYS A 49 8.72 -4.07 7.97
C LYS A 49 9.49 -3.93 6.65
N ASN A 50 10.81 -3.84 6.69
CA ASN A 50 11.65 -3.76 5.49
C ASN A 50 11.63 -5.09 4.73
N ILE A 51 11.69 -6.22 5.43
CA ILE A 51 11.56 -7.54 4.81
C ILE A 51 10.16 -7.70 4.20
N ILE A 52 9.09 -7.31 4.92
CA ILE A 52 7.72 -7.35 4.40
C ILE A 52 7.60 -6.52 3.12
N ASN A 53 8.12 -5.28 3.13
CA ASN A 53 8.12 -4.42 1.95
C ASN A 53 8.78 -5.11 0.75
N ASN A 54 10.00 -5.61 0.93
CA ASN A 54 10.76 -6.29 -0.11
C ASN A 54 10.04 -7.53 -0.65
N LYS A 55 9.31 -8.27 0.19
CA LYS A 55 8.52 -9.44 -0.23
C LYS A 55 7.27 -9.04 -1.02
N ILE A 56 6.56 -7.98 -0.60
CA ILE A 56 5.43 -7.44 -1.37
C ILE A 56 5.92 -6.93 -2.72
N MET A 57 7.01 -6.16 -2.74
CA MET A 57 7.66 -5.65 -3.96
C MET A 57 7.98 -6.80 -4.92
N LYS A 58 8.62 -7.87 -4.43
CA LYS A 58 8.94 -9.06 -5.24
C LYS A 58 7.69 -9.68 -5.85
N TYR A 59 6.62 -9.83 -5.06
CA TYR A 59 5.35 -10.37 -5.56
C TYR A 59 4.73 -9.46 -6.64
N LEU A 60 4.72 -8.14 -6.44
CA LEU A 60 4.15 -7.20 -7.42
C LEU A 60 4.93 -7.16 -8.74
N LYS A 61 6.25 -7.28 -8.69
CA LYS A 61 7.12 -7.38 -9.88
C LYS A 61 7.07 -8.76 -10.55
N GLN A 62 6.78 -9.83 -9.81
CA GLN A 62 6.71 -11.21 -10.32
C GLN A 62 5.57 -12.00 -9.67
N PRO A 63 4.31 -11.70 -10.02
CA PRO A 63 3.15 -12.27 -9.35
C PRO A 63 2.94 -13.71 -9.77
N LYS A 64 3.57 -14.61 -9.01
CA LYS A 64 3.45 -16.06 -9.11
C LYS A 64 3.05 -16.62 -7.76
N ILE A 65 2.43 -17.80 -7.76
CA ILE A 65 1.97 -18.45 -6.53
C ILE A 65 3.16 -18.69 -5.60
N GLU A 66 4.31 -19.14 -6.13
CA GLU A 66 5.53 -19.35 -5.33
C GLU A 66 6.11 -18.08 -4.70
N ASN A 67 5.79 -16.91 -5.26
CA ASN A 67 6.22 -15.61 -4.76
C ASN A 67 5.16 -14.96 -3.85
N SER A 68 3.98 -15.55 -3.70
CA SER A 68 2.92 -15.02 -2.84
C SER A 68 3.05 -15.52 -1.41
N ILE A 69 2.64 -14.67 -0.47
CA ILE A 69 2.40 -15.07 0.93
C ILE A 69 1.07 -15.85 1.09
N MET A 70 0.18 -15.76 0.11
CA MET A 70 -1.14 -16.38 0.16
C MET A 70 -1.08 -17.84 -0.30
N PRO A 71 -1.86 -18.73 0.35
CA PRO A 71 -1.94 -20.12 -0.07
C PRO A 71 -2.65 -20.25 -1.43
N LYS A 72 -2.40 -21.36 -2.15
CA LYS A 72 -3.00 -21.63 -3.49
C LYS A 72 -4.51 -21.43 -3.52
N GLN A 73 -5.22 -21.85 -2.47
CA GLN A 73 -6.67 -21.76 -2.36
C GLN A 73 -7.19 -20.32 -2.35
N PHE A 74 -6.37 -19.34 -1.93
CA PHE A 74 -6.73 -17.92 -1.97
C PHE A 74 -7.07 -17.47 -3.40
N PHE A 75 -6.33 -18.00 -4.38
CA PHE A 75 -6.48 -17.66 -5.79
C PHE A 75 -7.67 -18.35 -6.48
N LEU A 76 -8.39 -19.23 -5.77
CA LEU A 76 -9.70 -19.74 -6.23
C LEU A 76 -10.79 -18.67 -6.10
N LYS A 77 -10.60 -17.69 -5.21
CA LYS A 77 -11.58 -16.63 -4.90
C LYS A 77 -11.13 -15.25 -5.37
N PHE A 78 -9.82 -14.96 -5.28
CA PHE A 78 -9.27 -13.66 -5.61
C PHE A 78 -8.35 -13.75 -6.82
N PRO A 79 -8.41 -12.78 -7.75
CA PRO A 79 -7.57 -12.82 -8.93
C PRO A 79 -6.08 -12.70 -8.58
N MET A 80 -5.24 -13.40 -9.33
CA MET A 80 -3.80 -13.16 -9.28
C MET A 80 -3.51 -11.73 -9.79
N LYS A 81 -2.56 -11.04 -9.16
CA LYS A 81 -2.18 -9.68 -9.57
C LYS A 81 -1.45 -9.75 -10.91
N ASN A 82 -1.73 -8.83 -11.83
CA ASN A 82 -0.90 -8.63 -13.02
C ASN A 82 0.45 -8.02 -12.65
N ARG A 83 1.53 -8.37 -13.38
CA ARG A 83 2.86 -7.78 -13.18
C ARG A 83 2.75 -6.27 -13.15
N LEU A 84 3.28 -5.66 -12.10
CA LEU A 84 3.34 -4.22 -11.97
C LEU A 84 4.68 -3.72 -12.50
N ASP A 85 4.63 -2.88 -13.52
CA ASP A 85 5.78 -2.14 -14.03
C ASP A 85 5.68 -0.72 -13.48
N ALA A 86 6.41 -0.47 -12.39
CA ALA A 86 6.40 0.81 -11.69
C ALA A 86 7.81 1.14 -11.24
N ASN A 87 8.10 2.44 -11.17
CA ASN A 87 9.35 2.92 -10.60
C ASN A 87 9.49 2.43 -9.16
N GLU A 88 10.66 1.88 -8.85
CA GLU A 88 10.93 1.17 -7.60
C GLU A 88 10.83 2.07 -6.36
N ILE A 89 11.21 3.34 -6.47
CA ILE A 89 11.16 4.30 -5.36
C ILE A 89 9.70 4.58 -4.98
N TYR A 90 8.85 4.87 -5.97
CA TYR A 90 7.42 5.13 -5.73
C TYR A 90 6.70 3.86 -5.26
N LEU A 91 7.01 2.71 -5.86
CA LEU A 91 6.39 1.44 -5.44
C LEU A 91 6.79 1.06 -4.01
N LYS A 92 8.05 1.32 -3.61
CA LYS A 92 8.49 1.07 -2.24
C LYS A 92 7.69 1.93 -1.26
N LYS A 93 7.50 3.21 -1.59
CA LYS A 93 6.73 4.16 -0.79
C LYS A 93 5.27 3.74 -0.63
N ASP A 94 4.61 3.37 -1.73
CA ASP A 94 3.22 2.88 -1.71
C ASP A 94 3.07 1.64 -0.80
N ILE A 95 4.05 0.73 -0.83
CA ILE A 95 4.05 -0.46 0.03
C ILE A 95 4.27 -0.08 1.50
N ASP A 96 5.17 0.86 1.79
CA ASP A 96 5.41 1.34 3.16
C ASP A 96 4.15 1.98 3.77
N GLU A 97 3.42 2.77 2.97
CA GLU A 97 2.13 3.36 3.35
C GLU A 97 1.04 2.30 3.53
N TYR A 98 0.97 1.30 2.65
CA TYR A 98 0.08 0.14 2.82
C TYR A 98 0.37 -0.59 4.14
N ILE A 99 1.64 -0.86 4.45
CA ILE A 99 2.06 -1.48 5.71
C ILE A 99 1.61 -0.63 6.89
N LYS A 100 1.87 0.69 6.85
CA LYS A 100 1.48 1.62 7.93
C LYS A 100 -0.03 1.62 8.17
N LEU A 101 -0.85 1.55 7.13
CA LEU A 101 -2.32 1.53 7.22
C LEU A 101 -2.88 0.31 7.96
N PHE A 102 -2.23 -0.86 7.81
CA PHE A 102 -2.69 -2.11 8.43
C PHE A 102 -1.89 -2.53 9.66
N ASP A 103 -0.81 -1.80 9.98
CA ASP A 103 0.04 -2.15 11.09
C ASP A 103 -0.68 -2.03 12.42
N ILE A 104 -0.68 -3.14 13.17
CA ILE A 104 -1.43 -3.28 14.42
C ILE A 104 -0.85 -2.35 15.50
N GLN A 105 0.46 -2.07 15.46
CA GLN A 105 1.10 -1.13 16.39
C GLN A 105 0.46 0.27 16.34
N ASN A 106 0.03 0.72 15.15
CA ASN A 106 -0.67 2.00 14.99
C ASN A 106 -2.12 1.98 15.49
N ARG A 107 -2.66 0.80 15.82
CA ARG A 107 -4.02 0.60 16.36
C ARG A 107 -4.05 0.20 17.83
N LEU A 108 -2.88 -0.15 18.40
CA LEU A 108 -2.72 -0.50 19.82
C LEU A 108 -2.26 0.70 20.66
N THR A 109 -1.84 1.79 20.04
CA THR A 109 -1.83 3.08 20.72
C THR A 109 -3.29 3.45 20.99
N LEU A 110 -3.75 3.16 22.21
CA LEU A 110 -5.03 3.68 22.71
C LEU A 110 -5.08 5.17 22.35
N ASP A 111 -6.17 5.60 21.70
CA ASP A 111 -6.50 6.99 21.43
C ASP A 111 -6.27 7.80 22.72
N LYS A 112 -5.08 8.37 22.88
CA LYS A 112 -4.91 9.54 23.73
C LYS A 112 -5.51 10.66 22.90
N GLU A 113 -6.69 11.10 23.31
CA GLU A 113 -7.44 12.24 22.77
C GLU A 113 -8.44 11.91 21.65
N ARG A 114 -9.61 11.40 22.05
CA ARG A 114 -10.89 11.82 21.47
C ARG A 114 -11.62 12.66 22.51
#